data_AF-A0A4R5U3F3-F1
#
_entry.id   AF-A0A4R5U3F3-F1
#
_cell.length_a   1.000
_cell.length_b   1.000
_cell.length_c   1.000
_cell.angle_alpha   90.00
_cell.angle_beta   90.00
_cell.angle_gamma   90.00
#
_symmetry.space_group_name_H-M   'P 1'
#
loop_
_entity.id
_entity.type
_entity.pdbx_description
1 polymer ?
#
loop_
_entity_poly.entity_id
_entity_poly.type
_entity_poly.pdbx_seq_one_letter_code
_entity_poly.pdbx_strand_id
1 'polypeptide(L)'
;MNLERMDDTFGQGLRTVLVKQVNEAPPAHVRWHRWWVGAGIFAGVGLVGGVGAATAGFFTEPGGDIVTQVGSPTSGTYTGSHTFDLGTAPEGATHFTVKLICLSGAGTLSMDDGGFITCPGDQNGTSQPQPIALIDGERSTKIRASEPGVTYTAQLTYVTRTETEWAVNESGDTYGAVNDRGEPDLLAVIATNGKPGYAYSQDLRGPEINNPQEAIKYMETMKGTTLMVPVYESDGETVIGEFQAGSW
;
A
#
# COMPACT_ATOMS: atom_id res chain seq x y z
N MET A 1 25.70 7.25 26.82
CA MET A 1 24.34 7.23 27.40
C MET A 1 23.86 8.65 27.53
N ASN A 2 22.91 9.06 26.68
CA ASN A 2 21.94 10.12 26.93
C ASN A 2 20.85 9.93 25.87
N LEU A 3 19.69 9.43 26.33
CA LEU A 3 18.46 9.44 25.55
C LEU A 3 18.03 10.91 25.47
N GLU A 4 17.96 11.46 24.27
CA GLU A 4 17.28 12.74 24.06
C GLU A 4 15.81 12.56 24.42
N ARG A 5 15.49 13.13 25.59
CA ARG A 5 14.16 13.22 26.18
C ARG A 5 13.31 14.09 25.25
N MET A 6 12.19 13.55 24.78
CA MET A 6 11.17 14.29 24.04
C MET A 6 10.84 15.60 24.77
N ASP A 7 10.86 16.71 24.05
CA ASP A 7 10.66 18.06 24.59
C ASP A 7 9.36 18.14 25.41
N ASP A 8 9.48 18.56 26.68
CA ASP A 8 8.37 18.54 27.65
C ASP A 8 7.22 19.47 27.21
N THR A 9 7.50 20.49 26.41
CA THR A 9 6.50 21.41 25.85
C THR A 9 5.62 20.71 24.82
N PHE A 10 6.22 19.90 23.95
CA PHE A 10 5.50 19.08 22.97
C PHE A 10 4.66 18.00 23.67
N GLY A 11 5.22 17.34 24.68
CA GLY A 11 4.51 16.33 25.47
C GLY A 11 3.28 16.88 26.21
N GLN A 12 3.37 18.11 26.74
CA GLN A 12 2.24 18.79 27.37
C GLN A 12 1.21 19.29 26.35
N GLY A 13 1.65 19.78 25.19
CA GLY A 13 0.74 20.14 24.09
C GLY A 13 -0.11 18.96 23.63
N LEU A 14 0.53 17.80 23.41
CA LEU A 14 -0.15 16.57 22.98
C LEU A 14 -1.13 16.05 24.03
N ARG A 15 -0.73 16.04 25.31
CA ARG A 15 -1.62 15.66 26.42
C ARG A 15 -2.83 16.58 26.54
N THR A 16 -2.64 17.88 26.35
CA THR A 16 -3.73 18.85 26.44
C THR A 16 -4.77 18.64 25.34
N VAL A 17 -4.31 18.38 24.11
CA VAL A 17 -5.20 18.06 22.98
C VAL A 17 -5.95 16.73 23.21
N LEU A 18 -5.25 15.70 23.68
CA LEU A 18 -5.83 14.38 23.94
C LEU A 18 -6.86 14.40 25.08
N VAL A 19 -6.56 15.08 26.19
CA VAL A 19 -7.49 15.20 27.33
C VAL A 19 -8.71 16.03 26.96
N LYS A 20 -8.54 17.05 26.12
CA LYS A 20 -9.66 17.85 25.60
C LYS A 20 -10.59 17.00 24.72
N GLN A 21 -10.04 16.17 23.83
CA GLN A 21 -10.84 15.24 23.01
C GLN A 21 -11.59 14.20 23.84
N VAL A 22 -10.97 13.65 24.89
CA VAL A 22 -11.60 12.64 25.75
C VAL A 22 -12.73 13.23 26.59
N ASN A 23 -12.58 14.46 27.08
CA ASN A 23 -13.60 15.10 27.91
C ASN A 23 -14.74 15.74 27.11
N GLU A 24 -14.53 16.06 25.82
CA GLU A 24 -15.57 16.57 24.93
C GLU A 24 -16.40 15.45 24.27
N ALA A 25 -16.03 14.17 24.44
CA ALA A 25 -16.81 13.03 23.97
C ALA A 25 -17.96 12.71 24.95
N PRO A 26 -19.25 12.82 24.55
CA PRO A 26 -20.36 12.53 25.44
C PRO A 26 -20.54 11.01 25.66
N PRO A 27 -21.00 10.56 26.84
CA PRO A 27 -21.23 9.14 27.10
C PRO A 27 -22.42 8.61 26.29
N ALA A 28 -22.21 7.50 25.58
CA ALA A 28 -23.20 6.85 24.74
C ALA A 28 -24.32 6.19 25.57
N HIS A 29 -25.44 6.90 25.74
CA HIS A 29 -26.71 6.29 26.15
C HIS A 29 -27.60 6.05 24.92
N VAL A 30 -27.74 4.77 24.55
CA VAL A 30 -28.66 4.31 23.52
C VAL A 30 -30.10 4.42 24.04
N ARG A 31 -30.91 5.32 23.46
CA ARG A 31 -32.37 5.22 23.45
C ARG A 31 -32.88 5.34 22.02
N TRP A 32 -33.63 4.32 21.66
CA TRP A 32 -34.24 4.07 20.37
C TRP A 32 -35.30 5.12 20.04
N HIS A 33 -35.16 5.84 18.92
CA HIS A 33 -36.29 6.32 18.14
C HIS A 33 -35.89 6.57 16.67
N ARG A 34 -36.67 5.96 15.77
CA ARG A 34 -36.58 6.09 14.30
C ARG A 34 -36.64 7.57 13.90
N TRP A 35 -35.72 8.03 13.05
CA TRP A 35 -35.95 8.64 11.72
C TRP A 35 -34.63 9.05 11.07
N TRP A 36 -34.64 9.09 9.75
CA TRP A 36 -33.53 9.27 8.82
C TRP A 36 -32.76 10.61 8.90
N VAL A 37 -31.54 10.57 8.35
CA VAL A 37 -30.84 11.52 7.45
C VAL A 37 -29.40 11.75 7.92
N GLY A 38 -28.48 11.61 6.95
CA GLY A 38 -27.05 11.41 7.12
C GLY A 38 -26.23 12.60 7.60
N ALA A 39 -25.01 12.25 8.00
CA ALA A 39 -23.76 13.02 7.93
C ALA A 39 -22.68 12.19 8.63
N GLY A 40 -22.02 11.30 7.88
CA GLY A 40 -20.90 10.49 8.37
C GLY A 40 -19.58 11.22 8.15
N ILE A 41 -19.15 12.00 9.15
CA ILE A 41 -17.80 12.55 9.26
C ILE A 41 -16.81 11.38 9.33
N PHE A 42 -15.99 11.16 8.30
CA PHE A 42 -14.82 10.30 8.43
C PHE A 42 -13.62 11.11 8.94
N ALA A 43 -13.47 11.11 10.26
CA ALA A 43 -12.19 11.31 10.91
C ALA A 43 -11.27 10.14 10.55
N GLY A 44 -10.06 10.46 10.10
CA GLY A 44 -9.12 9.50 9.54
C GLY A 44 -8.53 8.48 10.54
N VAL A 45 -8.05 7.38 9.98
CA VAL A 45 -6.99 6.47 10.50
C VAL A 45 -6.34 5.93 9.21
N GLY A 46 -5.04 6.11 8.96
CA GLY A 46 -3.98 5.28 9.51
C GLY A 46 -3.84 3.99 8.71
N LEU A 47 -3.26 4.07 7.51
CA LEU A 47 -2.69 2.90 6.83
C LEU A 47 -1.47 2.43 7.62
N VAL A 48 -1.70 1.54 8.59
CA VAL A 48 -0.64 0.81 9.29
C VAL A 48 -0.82 -0.67 8.97
N GLY A 49 -0.14 -1.14 7.93
CA GLY A 49 0.02 -2.55 7.66
C GLY A 49 1.30 -3.06 8.30
N GLY A 50 1.19 -3.72 9.47
CA GLY A 50 2.28 -4.55 9.98
C GLY A 50 2.47 -4.58 11.50
N VAL A 51 1.44 -4.95 12.27
CA VAL A 51 1.62 -5.70 13.52
C VAL A 51 0.43 -6.64 13.67
N GLY A 52 0.68 -7.92 13.93
CA GLY A 52 -0.35 -8.91 14.21
C GLY A 52 -1.22 -8.51 15.40
N ALA A 53 -2.40 -8.01 15.10
CA ALA A 53 -3.65 -8.11 15.84
C ALA A 53 -4.68 -7.51 14.89
N ALA A 54 -5.70 -8.27 14.48
CA ALA A 54 -6.87 -7.68 13.85
C ALA A 54 -7.57 -6.80 14.90
N THR A 55 -7.14 -5.55 15.03
CA THR A 55 -7.97 -4.52 15.64
C THR A 55 -9.12 -4.31 14.69
N ALA A 56 -10.25 -4.92 15.03
CA ALA A 56 -11.51 -4.74 14.34
C ALA A 56 -11.77 -3.24 14.12
N GLY A 57 -11.93 -2.87 12.86
CA GLY A 57 -12.35 -1.55 12.43
C GLY A 57 -11.29 -0.83 11.61
N PHE A 58 -11.18 -1.15 10.32
CA PHE A 58 -10.91 -0.17 9.27
C PHE A 58 -11.15 -0.82 7.90
N PHE A 59 -11.83 -0.10 7.00
CA PHE A 59 -12.30 -0.56 5.69
C PHE A 59 -11.26 -1.40 4.93
N THR A 60 -11.58 -2.66 4.63
CA THR A 60 -10.79 -3.44 3.66
C THR A 60 -11.09 -2.88 2.28
N GLU A 61 -10.06 -2.42 1.57
CA GLU A 61 -10.22 -1.93 0.20
C GLU A 61 -10.80 -3.06 -0.65
N PRO A 62 -11.95 -2.85 -1.32
CA PRO A 62 -12.51 -3.84 -2.22
C PRO A 62 -11.51 -4.24 -3.29
N GLY A 63 -11.47 -5.52 -3.65
CA GLY A 63 -10.46 -6.05 -4.55
C GLY A 63 -9.05 -6.14 -3.97
N GLY A 64 -8.78 -5.57 -2.80
CA GLY A 64 -7.45 -5.55 -2.19
C GLY A 64 -7.08 -6.85 -1.47
N ASP A 65 -5.81 -6.92 -1.06
CA ASP A 65 -5.24 -8.08 -0.37
C ASP A 65 -5.47 -8.06 1.15
N ILE A 66 -5.88 -9.20 1.67
CA ILE A 66 -5.78 -9.54 3.09
C ILE A 66 -4.53 -10.41 3.27
N VAL A 67 -3.53 -9.87 3.95
CA VAL A 67 -2.27 -10.56 4.25
C VAL A 67 -2.23 -10.95 5.72
N THR A 68 -2.27 -12.25 5.98
CA THR A 68 -2.23 -12.80 7.34
C THR A 68 -0.90 -13.51 7.57
N GLN A 69 -0.18 -13.13 8.62
CA GLN A 69 1.08 -13.76 8.98
C GLN A 69 0.89 -15.21 9.46
N VAL A 70 1.71 -16.12 8.93
CA VAL A 70 1.78 -17.52 9.31
C VAL A 70 3.13 -17.79 9.97
N GLY A 71 3.12 -17.99 11.29
CA GLY A 71 4.33 -18.30 12.06
C GLY A 71 5.20 -17.07 12.37
N SER A 72 6.33 -17.30 13.06
CA SER A 72 7.25 -16.23 13.46
C SER A 72 8.18 -15.83 12.31
N PRO A 73 8.51 -14.54 12.19
CA PRO A 73 9.39 -14.06 11.15
C PRO A 73 10.84 -14.47 11.43
N THR A 74 11.56 -14.82 10.37
CA THR A 74 13.00 -15.10 10.43
C THR A 74 13.76 -13.83 10.07
N SER A 75 14.62 -13.35 10.96
CA SER A 75 15.39 -12.13 10.76
C SER A 75 16.89 -12.41 10.79
N GLY A 76 17.65 -11.65 9.99
CA GLY A 76 19.11 -11.66 10.05
C GLY A 76 19.72 -10.41 9.44
N THR A 77 21.01 -10.18 9.70
CA THR A 77 21.80 -9.10 9.13
C THR A 77 22.82 -9.66 8.16
N TYR A 78 22.93 -9.07 6.98
CA TYR A 78 23.72 -9.56 5.87
C TYR A 78 24.48 -8.42 5.19
N THR A 79 25.58 -8.77 4.53
CA THR A 79 26.39 -7.85 3.74
C THR A 79 26.58 -8.41 2.33
N GLY A 80 26.30 -7.58 1.32
CA GLY A 80 26.34 -7.98 -0.08
C GLY A 80 25.19 -8.90 -0.50
N SER A 81 25.39 -9.62 -1.60
CA SER A 81 24.38 -10.56 -2.11
C SER A 81 24.24 -11.77 -1.18
N HIS A 82 23.02 -12.18 -0.90
CA HIS A 82 22.73 -13.34 -0.04
C HIS A 82 21.62 -14.21 -0.63
N THR A 83 21.71 -15.52 -0.41
CA THR A 83 20.66 -16.48 -0.76
C THR A 83 20.05 -17.00 0.52
N PHE A 84 18.78 -16.72 0.72
CA PHE A 84 18.02 -17.11 1.89
C PHE A 84 17.41 -18.49 1.67
N ASP A 85 17.64 -19.41 2.59
CA ASP A 85 16.87 -20.66 2.65
C ASP A 85 15.51 -20.35 3.27
N LEU A 86 14.45 -20.57 2.51
CA LEU A 86 13.07 -20.44 2.96
C LEU A 86 12.69 -21.61 3.88
N GLY A 87 13.37 -22.74 3.76
CA GLY A 87 13.04 -23.97 4.47
C GLY A 87 11.74 -24.61 3.96
N THR A 88 11.04 -25.31 4.86
CA THR A 88 9.72 -25.87 4.54
C THR A 88 8.65 -24.88 4.94
N ALA A 89 7.78 -24.51 4.00
CA ALA A 89 6.67 -23.62 4.27
C ALA A 89 5.71 -24.23 5.31
N PRO A 90 5.24 -23.44 6.30
CA PRO A 90 4.24 -23.90 7.25
C PRO A 90 2.89 -24.13 6.57
N GLU A 91 2.05 -24.98 7.16
CA GLU A 91 0.71 -25.28 6.64
C GLU A 91 -0.12 -23.99 6.50
N GLY A 92 -0.77 -23.81 5.34
CA GLY A 92 -1.60 -22.65 5.03
C GLY A 92 -0.84 -21.42 4.52
N ALA A 93 0.50 -21.43 4.51
CA ALA A 93 1.27 -20.38 3.84
C ALA A 93 1.10 -20.50 2.32
N THR A 94 0.68 -19.41 1.68
CA THR A 94 0.58 -19.30 0.22
C THR A 94 1.66 -18.39 -0.35
N HIS A 95 2.17 -17.46 0.47
CA HIS A 95 3.15 -16.46 0.10
C HIS A 95 4.19 -16.30 1.22
N PHE A 96 5.25 -15.56 0.93
CA PHE A 96 6.13 -15.00 1.95
C PHE A 96 6.36 -13.52 1.65
N THR A 97 6.77 -12.76 2.66
CA THR A 97 7.13 -11.36 2.52
C THR A 97 8.56 -11.15 2.96
N VAL A 98 9.25 -10.19 2.33
CA VAL A 98 10.61 -9.82 2.69
C VAL A 98 10.65 -8.34 3.02
N LYS A 99 10.89 -8.03 4.30
CA LYS A 99 11.15 -6.67 4.74
C LYS A 99 12.66 -6.45 4.83
N LEU A 100 13.15 -5.49 4.07
CA LEU A 100 14.55 -5.10 4.01
C LEU A 100 14.75 -3.75 4.68
N ILE A 101 15.79 -3.65 5.49
CA ILE A 101 16.18 -2.44 6.19
C ILE A 101 17.66 -2.21 5.91
N CYS A 102 17.98 -1.20 5.10
CA CYS A 102 19.36 -0.79 4.87
C CYS A 102 19.96 -0.29 6.18
N LEU A 103 21.19 -0.71 6.46
CA LEU A 103 21.95 -0.30 7.64
C LEU A 103 23.13 0.58 7.26
N SER A 104 23.88 0.18 6.22
CA SER A 104 25.01 0.96 5.72
C SER A 104 25.38 0.58 4.28
N GLY A 105 26.13 1.46 3.62
CA GLY A 105 26.60 1.25 2.25
C GLY A 105 25.56 1.70 1.21
N ALA A 106 26.02 2.43 0.21
CA ALA A 106 25.17 2.93 -0.87
C ALA A 106 25.08 1.87 -1.97
N GLY A 107 23.88 1.66 -2.50
CA GLY A 107 23.66 0.70 -3.58
C GLY A 107 22.19 0.28 -3.69
N THR A 108 21.93 -0.73 -4.49
CA THR A 108 20.60 -1.29 -4.72
C THR A 108 20.57 -2.74 -4.28
N LEU A 109 19.52 -3.13 -3.56
CA LEU A 109 19.19 -4.52 -3.27
C LEU A 109 18.03 -4.91 -4.19
N SER A 110 18.20 -5.96 -4.99
CA SER A 110 17.15 -6.51 -5.85
C SER A 110 16.84 -7.96 -5.52
N MET A 111 15.58 -8.33 -5.73
CA MET A 111 15.02 -9.65 -5.48
C MET A 111 14.67 -10.35 -6.79
N ASP A 112 14.46 -11.66 -6.74
CA ASP A 112 14.16 -12.48 -7.94
C ASP A 112 12.79 -12.17 -8.57
N ASP A 113 11.85 -11.65 -7.78
CA ASP A 113 10.53 -11.18 -8.20
C ASP A 113 10.57 -9.81 -8.92
N GLY A 114 11.76 -9.22 -9.08
CA GLY A 114 11.95 -7.89 -9.67
C GLY A 114 11.80 -6.74 -8.67
N GLY A 115 11.44 -7.02 -7.42
CA GLY A 115 11.41 -6.02 -6.35
C GLY A 115 12.81 -5.48 -6.07
N PHE A 116 12.92 -4.18 -5.79
CA PHE A 116 14.20 -3.59 -5.41
C PHE A 116 14.03 -2.46 -4.39
N ILE A 117 15.09 -2.21 -3.62
CA ILE A 117 15.23 -1.00 -2.82
C ILE A 117 16.57 -0.34 -3.04
N THR A 118 16.57 0.98 -2.97
CA THR A 118 17.79 1.78 -2.99
C THR A 118 18.22 2.07 -1.55
N CYS A 119 19.43 1.66 -1.20
CA CYS A 119 20.08 2.00 0.06
C CYS A 119 20.87 3.31 -0.12
N PRO A 120 20.52 4.37 0.61
CA PRO A 120 21.10 5.70 0.41
C PRO A 120 22.50 5.89 1.03
N GLY A 121 23.12 4.85 1.59
CA GLY A 121 24.43 4.94 2.21
C GLY A 121 24.38 4.93 3.73
N ASP A 122 24.22 6.09 4.34
CA ASP A 122 24.24 6.30 5.81
C ASP A 122 22.84 6.46 6.43
N GLN A 123 21.78 6.45 5.62
CA GLN A 123 20.41 6.48 6.10
C GLN A 123 19.73 5.11 5.99
N ASN A 124 18.79 4.86 6.90
CA ASN A 124 17.98 3.67 6.89
C ASN A 124 16.89 3.78 5.80
N GLY A 125 17.09 3.09 4.67
CA GLY A 125 16.01 2.78 3.72
C GLY A 125 15.25 1.54 4.19
N THR A 126 13.92 1.53 4.11
CA THR A 126 13.09 0.35 4.44
C THR A 126 12.20 -0.01 3.26
N SER A 127 12.14 -1.30 2.92
CA SER A 127 11.19 -1.80 1.92
C SER A 127 9.78 -1.88 2.49
N GLN A 128 8.79 -1.63 1.64
CA GLN A 128 7.44 -2.09 1.90
C GLN A 128 7.37 -3.58 1.54
N PRO A 129 7.10 -4.48 2.50
CA PRO A 129 7.00 -5.91 2.18
C PRO A 129 5.79 -6.14 1.28
N GLN A 130 5.99 -6.85 0.17
CA GLN A 130 4.92 -7.32 -0.71
C GLN A 130 4.84 -8.85 -0.64
N PRO A 131 3.64 -9.45 -0.74
CA PRO A 131 3.51 -10.90 -0.79
C PRO A 131 4.10 -11.47 -2.08
N ILE A 132 5.03 -12.40 -1.94
CA ILE A 132 5.65 -13.15 -3.03
C ILE A 132 5.10 -14.56 -3.01
N ALA A 133 4.55 -15.02 -4.13
CA ALA A 133 3.96 -16.35 -4.23
C ALA A 133 5.01 -17.42 -3.91
N LEU A 134 4.61 -18.43 -3.12
CA LEU A 134 5.43 -19.62 -2.94
C LEU A 134 5.28 -20.50 -4.18
N ILE A 135 6.38 -20.74 -4.88
CA ILE A 135 6.41 -21.66 -6.01
C ILE A 135 6.72 -23.07 -5.50
N ASP A 136 5.96 -24.07 -5.97
CA ASP A 136 6.16 -25.45 -5.59
C ASP A 136 7.60 -25.93 -5.87
N GLY A 137 8.29 -26.36 -4.82
CA GLY A 137 9.67 -26.84 -4.88
C GLY A 137 10.74 -25.75 -4.75
N GLU A 138 10.37 -24.46 -4.76
CA GLU A 138 11.28 -23.37 -4.44
C GLU A 138 11.56 -23.33 -2.94
N ARG A 139 12.84 -23.36 -2.58
CA ARG A 139 13.30 -23.38 -1.19
C ARG A 139 14.23 -22.22 -0.86
N SER A 140 14.46 -21.32 -1.79
CA SER A 140 15.37 -20.22 -1.57
C SER A 140 14.98 -19.00 -2.36
N THR A 141 15.22 -17.82 -1.79
CA THR A 141 15.15 -16.55 -2.52
C THR A 141 16.51 -15.86 -2.48
N LYS A 142 16.91 -15.20 -3.57
CA LYS A 142 18.16 -14.46 -3.62
C LYS A 142 17.92 -12.96 -3.58
N ILE A 143 18.68 -12.31 -2.70
CA ILE A 143 18.85 -10.86 -2.70
C ILE A 143 20.20 -10.55 -3.33
N ARG A 144 20.18 -9.77 -4.41
CA ARG A 144 21.37 -9.29 -5.10
C ARG A 144 21.66 -7.87 -4.66
N ALA A 145 22.86 -7.64 -4.13
CA ALA A 145 23.37 -6.30 -3.89
C ALA A 145 24.17 -5.84 -5.11
N SER A 146 23.93 -4.61 -5.56
CA SER A 146 24.74 -3.98 -6.61
C SER A 146 26.19 -3.79 -6.16
N GLU A 147 26.38 -3.52 -4.86
CA GLU A 147 27.67 -3.29 -4.24
C GLU A 147 27.89 -4.28 -3.09
N PRO A 148 29.09 -4.89 -2.97
CA PRO A 148 29.37 -5.89 -1.95
C PRO A 148 29.41 -5.33 -0.53
N GLY A 149 29.57 -4.01 -0.38
CA GLY A 149 29.64 -3.33 0.92
C GLY A 149 28.28 -2.95 1.53
N VAL A 150 27.17 -3.18 0.84
CA VAL A 150 25.83 -2.85 1.34
C VAL A 150 25.46 -3.82 2.46
N THR A 151 25.14 -3.30 3.62
CA THR A 151 24.72 -4.06 4.80
C THR A 151 23.25 -3.76 5.11
N TYR A 152 22.46 -4.81 5.37
CA TYR A 152 21.03 -4.71 5.59
C TYR A 152 20.52 -5.78 6.56
N THR A 153 19.38 -5.49 7.19
CA THR A 153 18.57 -6.50 7.87
C THR A 153 17.50 -7.00 6.91
N ALA A 154 17.32 -8.31 6.83
CA ALA A 154 16.21 -8.94 6.14
C ALA A 154 15.33 -9.66 7.16
N GLN A 155 14.02 -9.44 7.08
CA GLN A 155 13.00 -10.11 7.86
C GLN A 155 12.04 -10.82 6.90
N LEU A 156 12.09 -12.14 6.92
CA LEU A 156 11.28 -13.02 6.10
C LEU A 156 10.07 -13.51 6.90
N THR A 157 8.87 -13.40 6.35
CA THR A 157 7.65 -13.80 7.04
C THR A 157 6.75 -14.58 6.10
N TYR A 158 6.39 -15.81 6.45
CA TYR A 158 5.37 -16.56 5.74
C TYR A 158 4.00 -15.93 5.96
N VAL A 159 3.18 -15.86 4.91
CA VAL A 159 1.85 -15.25 4.96
C VAL A 159 0.85 -16.05 4.13
N THR A 160 -0.41 -15.92 4.48
CA THR A 160 -1.54 -16.25 3.61
C THR A 160 -2.02 -14.95 3.00
N ARG A 161 -2.02 -14.88 1.67
CA ARG A 161 -2.68 -13.80 0.90
C ARG A 161 -4.05 -14.28 0.48
N THR A 162 -5.07 -13.48 0.72
CA THR A 162 -6.43 -13.70 0.21
C THR A 162 -6.94 -12.39 -0.36
N GLU A 163 -7.44 -12.42 -1.59
CA GLU A 163 -8.02 -11.25 -2.23
C GLU A 163 -9.47 -11.05 -1.77
N THR A 164 -9.86 -9.81 -1.53
CA THR A 164 -11.28 -9.47 -1.33
C THR A 164 -12.01 -9.35 -2.65
N GLU A 165 -13.31 -9.59 -2.65
CA GLU A 165 -14.18 -9.27 -3.78
C GLU A 165 -14.15 -7.77 -4.10
N TRP A 166 -14.33 -7.41 -5.36
CA TRP A 166 -14.73 -6.05 -5.70
C TRP A 166 -16.12 -5.77 -5.14
N ALA A 167 -16.33 -4.52 -4.77
CA ALA A 167 -17.65 -4.03 -4.42
C ALA A 167 -18.37 -3.56 -5.69
N VAL A 168 -19.69 -3.40 -5.59
CA VAL A 168 -20.54 -2.98 -6.72
C VAL A 168 -21.40 -1.81 -6.26
N ASN A 169 -21.41 -0.72 -7.03
CA ASN A 169 -22.23 0.47 -6.73
C ASN A 169 -23.70 0.27 -7.14
N GLU A 170 -24.56 1.28 -6.92
CA GLU A 170 -25.98 1.21 -7.29
C GLU A 170 -26.21 1.15 -8.82
N SER A 171 -25.25 1.64 -9.60
CA SER A 171 -25.27 1.62 -11.08
C SER A 171 -24.86 0.26 -11.66
N GLY A 172 -24.30 -0.63 -10.84
CA GLY A 172 -23.82 -1.95 -11.24
C GLY A 172 -22.34 -2.01 -11.60
N ASP A 173 -21.59 -0.92 -11.44
CA ASP A 173 -20.16 -0.85 -11.71
C ASP A 173 -19.36 -1.48 -10.56
N THR A 174 -18.35 -2.27 -10.93
CA THR A 174 -17.39 -2.82 -9.97
C THR A 174 -16.37 -1.76 -9.57
N TYR A 175 -16.00 -1.70 -8.28
CA TYR A 175 -14.98 -0.78 -7.80
C TYR A 175 -14.01 -1.43 -6.81
N GLY A 176 -12.76 -0.97 -6.82
CA GLY A 176 -11.70 -1.46 -5.95
C GLY A 176 -10.29 -1.39 -6.53
N ALA A 177 -9.37 -2.16 -5.93
CA ALA A 177 -8.02 -2.36 -6.44
C ALA A 177 -7.97 -3.42 -7.56
N VAL A 178 -6.97 -3.31 -8.45
CA VAL A 178 -6.60 -4.39 -9.38
C VAL A 178 -6.23 -5.63 -8.59
N ASN A 179 -6.65 -6.81 -9.06
CA ASN A 179 -6.31 -8.08 -8.44
C ASN A 179 -6.16 -9.19 -9.50
N ASP A 180 -5.97 -10.43 -9.07
CA ASP A 180 -5.72 -11.57 -9.98
C ASP A 180 -6.92 -11.87 -10.91
N ARG A 181 -8.11 -11.30 -10.65
CA ARG A 181 -9.28 -11.39 -11.54
C ARG A 181 -9.34 -10.32 -12.63
N GLY A 182 -8.46 -9.33 -12.57
CA GLY A 182 -8.35 -8.28 -13.57
C GLY A 182 -8.51 -6.87 -13.00
N GLU A 183 -9.26 -6.04 -13.72
CA GLU A 183 -9.44 -4.62 -13.43
C GLU A 183 -10.93 -4.34 -13.20
N PRO A 184 -11.31 -3.66 -12.10
CA PRO A 184 -12.69 -3.22 -11.90
C PRO A 184 -13.06 -2.08 -12.87
N ASP A 185 -14.33 -1.72 -12.94
CA ASP A 185 -14.78 -0.57 -13.75
C ASP A 185 -14.25 0.77 -13.18
N LEU A 186 -14.14 0.84 -11.86
CA LEU A 186 -13.69 1.97 -11.06
C LEU A 186 -12.45 1.60 -10.22
N LEU A 187 -11.30 2.13 -10.59
CA LEU A 187 -10.00 1.86 -9.97
C LEU A 187 -9.70 2.76 -8.80
N ALA A 188 -9.27 2.17 -7.69
CA ALA A 188 -8.80 2.90 -6.52
C ALA A 188 -7.55 3.75 -6.86
N VAL A 189 -7.65 5.06 -6.64
CA VAL A 189 -6.59 6.04 -6.89
C VAL A 189 -6.51 7.07 -5.76
N ILE A 190 -5.39 7.80 -5.68
CA ILE A 190 -5.24 8.95 -4.79
C ILE A 190 -5.24 10.20 -5.67
N ALA A 191 -6.25 11.07 -5.49
CA ALA A 191 -6.34 12.34 -6.19
C ALA A 191 -5.15 13.26 -5.85
N THR A 192 -4.89 14.24 -6.71
CA THR A 192 -3.86 15.28 -6.52
C THR A 192 -4.04 16.11 -5.25
N ASN A 193 -5.25 16.15 -4.69
CA ASN A 193 -5.55 16.76 -3.40
C ASN A 193 -5.34 15.83 -2.19
N GLY A 194 -4.81 14.63 -2.40
CA GLY A 194 -4.52 13.62 -1.39
C GLY A 194 -5.72 12.76 -0.94
N LYS A 195 -6.91 12.97 -1.52
CA LYS A 195 -8.09 12.16 -1.19
C LYS A 195 -8.09 10.82 -1.93
N PRO A 196 -8.29 9.69 -1.23
CA PRO A 196 -8.55 8.42 -1.91
C PRO A 196 -9.95 8.44 -2.55
N GLY A 197 -10.07 7.80 -3.71
CA GLY A 197 -11.33 7.63 -4.43
C GLY A 197 -11.15 6.69 -5.62
N TYR A 198 -12.03 6.80 -6.59
CA TYR A 198 -12.06 5.89 -7.73
C TYR A 198 -12.05 6.64 -9.07
N ALA A 199 -11.28 6.16 -10.05
CA ALA A 199 -11.29 6.67 -11.41
C ALA A 199 -11.80 5.58 -12.36
N TYR A 200 -12.56 5.94 -13.39
CA TYR A 200 -12.97 4.94 -14.37
C TYR A 200 -11.77 4.38 -15.11
N SER A 201 -11.67 3.06 -15.14
CA SER A 201 -10.56 2.32 -15.76
C SER A 201 -10.37 2.66 -17.24
N GLN A 202 -11.48 2.87 -17.94
CA GLN A 202 -11.46 3.30 -19.35
C GLN A 202 -10.85 4.69 -19.55
N ASP A 203 -10.95 5.60 -18.57
CA ASP A 203 -10.41 6.97 -18.67
C ASP A 203 -8.90 7.01 -18.41
N LEU A 204 -8.37 5.96 -17.80
CA LEU A 204 -6.93 5.76 -17.58
C LEU A 204 -6.24 5.15 -18.80
N ARG A 205 -7.00 4.62 -19.77
CA ARG A 205 -6.46 4.01 -20.99
C ARG A 205 -6.19 5.07 -22.05
N GLY A 206 -4.98 5.03 -22.61
CA GLY A 206 -4.67 5.77 -23.83
C GLY A 206 -5.46 5.22 -25.04
N PRO A 207 -5.52 5.97 -26.15
CA PRO A 207 -6.16 5.48 -27.37
C PRO A 207 -5.42 4.24 -27.90
N GLU A 208 -6.16 3.38 -28.59
CA GLU A 208 -5.58 2.22 -29.26
C GLU A 208 -4.73 2.69 -30.44
N ILE A 209 -3.41 2.44 -30.38
CA ILE A 209 -2.46 2.83 -31.41
C ILE A 209 -2.16 1.63 -32.31
N ASN A 210 -2.59 1.70 -33.57
CA ASN A 210 -2.59 0.55 -34.47
C ASN A 210 -1.34 0.46 -35.36
N ASN A 211 -0.55 1.52 -35.42
CA ASN A 211 0.67 1.57 -36.24
C ASN A 211 1.69 2.60 -35.71
N PRO A 212 2.98 2.48 -36.06
CA PRO A 212 4.02 3.39 -35.59
C PRO A 212 3.79 4.87 -35.96
N GLN A 213 3.19 5.18 -37.10
CA GLN A 213 2.94 6.57 -37.52
C GLN A 213 1.88 7.24 -36.63
N GLU A 214 0.85 6.49 -36.26
CA GLU A 214 -0.17 6.92 -35.31
C GLU A 214 0.42 7.15 -33.91
N ALA A 215 1.36 6.29 -33.48
CA ALA A 215 2.09 6.47 -32.22
C ALA A 215 2.84 7.81 -32.20
N ILE A 216 3.58 8.13 -33.26
CA ILE A 216 4.35 9.38 -33.37
C ILE A 216 3.41 10.58 -33.31
N LYS A 217 2.32 10.55 -34.08
CA LYS A 217 1.33 11.64 -34.09
C LYS A 217 0.67 11.82 -32.72
N TYR A 218 0.34 10.73 -32.04
CA TYR A 218 -0.22 10.77 -30.69
C TYR A 218 0.78 11.37 -29.69
N MET A 219 2.03 10.91 -29.70
CA MET A 219 3.09 11.47 -28.85
C MET A 219 3.33 12.95 -29.11
N GLU A 220 3.33 13.39 -30.37
CA GLU A 220 3.45 14.81 -30.73
C GLU A 220 2.26 15.64 -30.23
N THR A 221 1.05 15.08 -30.29
CA THR A 221 -0.18 15.76 -29.83
C THR A 221 -0.22 15.86 -28.30
N MET A 222 0.23 14.82 -27.61
CA MET A 222 0.23 14.78 -26.15
C MET A 222 1.39 15.56 -25.52
N LYS A 223 2.43 15.90 -26.30
CA LYS A 223 3.61 16.61 -25.80
C LYS A 223 3.25 17.91 -25.09
N GLY A 224 3.69 18.05 -23.85
CA GLY A 224 3.39 19.18 -22.97
C GLY A 224 1.98 19.13 -22.35
N THR A 225 1.25 18.03 -22.52
CA THR A 225 -0.10 17.83 -21.97
C THR A 225 -0.04 16.88 -20.78
N THR A 226 -0.88 17.16 -19.78
CA THR A 226 -1.10 16.30 -18.61
C THR A 226 -2.51 15.72 -18.72
N LEU A 227 -2.62 14.39 -18.61
CA LEU A 227 -3.91 13.71 -18.57
C LEU A 227 -4.44 13.74 -17.14
N MET A 228 -5.47 14.56 -16.93
CA MET A 228 -6.19 14.66 -15.66
C MET A 228 -7.50 13.87 -15.79
N VAL A 229 -7.70 12.91 -14.88
CA VAL A 229 -8.89 12.04 -14.84
C VAL A 229 -9.69 12.36 -13.58
N PRO A 230 -11.02 12.55 -13.65
CA PRO A 230 -11.83 12.78 -12.47
C PRO A 230 -11.74 11.61 -11.48
N VAL A 231 -11.70 11.93 -10.19
CA VAL A 231 -11.77 10.95 -9.10
C VAL A 231 -13.11 11.09 -8.41
N TYR A 232 -13.82 9.98 -8.31
CA TYR A 232 -15.17 9.85 -7.77
C TYR A 232 -15.17 9.20 -6.37
N GLU A 233 -16.26 9.35 -5.64
CA GLU A 233 -16.61 8.43 -4.54
C GLU A 233 -16.96 7.03 -5.09
N SER A 234 -17.26 6.08 -4.21
CA SER A 234 -17.64 4.71 -4.60
C SER A 234 -18.95 4.63 -5.39
N ASP A 235 -19.72 5.72 -5.45
CA ASP A 235 -20.94 5.79 -6.27
C ASP A 235 -20.64 5.91 -7.77
N GLY A 236 -19.42 6.29 -8.16
CA GLY A 236 -19.05 6.54 -9.57
C GLY A 236 -19.64 7.84 -10.15
N GLU A 237 -20.25 8.69 -9.32
CA GLU A 237 -20.95 9.92 -9.72
C GLU A 237 -20.40 11.17 -9.01
N THR A 238 -20.09 11.07 -7.72
CA THR A 238 -19.68 12.22 -6.91
C THR A 238 -18.19 12.51 -7.10
N VAL A 239 -17.85 13.57 -7.85
CA VAL A 239 -16.46 13.98 -8.08
C VAL A 239 -15.84 14.60 -6.82
N ILE A 240 -14.70 14.06 -6.38
CA ILE A 240 -13.95 14.49 -5.18
C ILE A 240 -12.53 15.00 -5.46
N GLY A 241 -12.06 14.90 -6.71
CA GLY A 241 -10.75 15.39 -7.12
C GLY A 241 -10.40 14.98 -8.54
N GLU A 242 -9.11 15.08 -8.87
CA GLU A 242 -8.55 14.65 -10.15
C GLU A 242 -7.25 13.87 -9.92
N PHE A 243 -7.02 12.86 -10.73
CA PHE A 243 -5.83 12.03 -10.75
C PHE A 243 -5.00 12.34 -12.00
N GLN A 244 -3.69 12.51 -11.81
CA GLN A 244 -2.76 12.72 -12.92
C GLN A 244 -2.30 11.36 -13.45
N ALA A 245 -2.92 10.89 -14.54
CA ALA A 245 -2.64 9.58 -15.13
C ALA A 245 -1.37 9.57 -15.99
N GLY A 246 -0.95 10.72 -16.51
CA GLY A 246 0.29 10.82 -17.29
C GLY A 246 0.67 12.26 -17.63
N SER A 247 1.96 12.45 -17.93
CA SER A 247 2.52 13.68 -18.47
C SER A 247 3.48 13.30 -19.60
N TRP A 248 3.37 13.98 -20.74
CA TRP A 248 4.09 13.64 -21.98
C TRP A 248 4.91 14.80 -22.51
#